data_AF-A0A1B4VB84-F1
#
_entry.id   AF-A0A1B4VB84-F1
#
_cell.length_a   1.000
_cell.length_b   1.000
_cell.length_c   1.000
_cell.angle_alpha   90.00
_cell.angle_beta   90.00
_cell.angle_gamma   90.00
#
_symmetry.space_group_name_H-M   'P 1'
#
loop_
_entity.id
_entity.type
_entity.pdbx_description
1 polymer ?
#
loop_
_entity_poly.entity_id
_entity_poly.type
_entity_poly.pdbx_seq_one_letter_code
_entity_poly.pdbx_strand_id
1 'polypeptide(L)'
;MAETLDNIFGAYVNQGTLEDAATWMANLTRHHPELAEEFITALQKGMAAASKGDRSVIKAVNAGGEQVSTAEEAGARCLELLTLYSKLLRQHR
;
A
#
# COMPACT_ATOMS: atom_id res chain seq x y z
N MET A 1 -1.68 -16.53 3.73
CA MET A 1 -2.20 -16.05 2.44
C MET A 1 -1.53 -14.71 2.21
N ALA A 2 -0.87 -14.51 1.08
CA ALA A 2 -0.08 -13.29 0.86
C ALA A 2 -0.99 -12.06 0.71
N GLU A 3 -0.71 -10.99 1.45
CA GLU A 3 -1.40 -9.70 1.29
C GLU A 3 -1.17 -9.19 -0.14
N THR A 4 -2.25 -9.02 -0.90
CA THR A 4 -2.23 -8.45 -2.25
C THR A 4 -2.53 -6.95 -2.18
N LEU A 5 -2.16 -6.20 -3.22
CA LEU A 5 -2.48 -4.78 -3.31
C LEU A 5 -3.97 -4.48 -3.20
N ASP A 6 -4.81 -5.31 -3.79
CA ASP A 6 -6.27 -5.21 -3.65
C ASP A 6 -6.70 -5.33 -2.18
N ASN A 7 -6.08 -6.21 -1.39
CA ASN A 7 -6.34 -6.28 0.04
C ASN A 7 -5.82 -5.04 0.76
N ILE A 8 -4.60 -4.59 0.44
CA ILE A 8 -4.00 -3.44 1.14
C ILE A 8 -4.82 -2.16 0.90
N PHE A 9 -5.12 -1.87 -0.36
CA PHE A 9 -5.89 -0.68 -0.70
C PHE A 9 -7.37 -0.85 -0.37
N GLY A 10 -7.98 -1.98 -0.71
CA GLY A 10 -9.40 -2.24 -0.47
C GLY A 10 -9.77 -2.42 1.02
N ALA A 11 -8.88 -2.94 1.86
CA ALA A 11 -9.15 -3.14 3.28
C ALA A 11 -8.67 -1.99 4.16
N TYR A 12 -7.50 -1.39 3.87
CA TYR A 12 -6.91 -0.37 4.74
C TYR A 12 -7.08 1.05 4.20
N VAL A 13 -6.88 1.28 2.89
CA VAL A 13 -7.01 2.63 2.30
C VAL A 13 -8.49 3.02 2.13
N ASN A 14 -9.36 2.08 1.77
CA ASN A 14 -10.81 2.33 1.63
C ASN A 14 -11.50 2.76 2.94
N GLN A 15 -10.89 2.52 4.10
CA GLN A 15 -11.46 2.89 5.41
C GLN A 15 -11.03 4.29 5.88
N GLY A 16 -10.16 5.00 5.16
CA GLY A 16 -9.64 6.29 5.61
C GLY A 16 -8.71 6.94 4.59
N THR A 17 -7.66 7.59 5.08
CA THR A 17 -6.61 8.18 4.23
C THR A 17 -5.42 7.22 4.06
N LEU A 18 -4.52 7.52 3.13
CA LEU A 18 -3.24 6.79 3.00
C LEU A 18 -2.42 6.84 4.31
N GLU A 19 -2.53 7.93 5.08
CA GLU A 19 -1.89 8.07 6.39
C GLU A 19 -2.53 7.17 7.45
N ASP A 20 -3.86 7.07 7.48
CA ASP A 20 -4.58 6.15 8.37
C ASP A 20 -4.24 4.70 8.04
N ALA A 21 -4.21 4.35 6.75
CA ALA A 21 -3.81 3.02 6.29
C ALA A 21 -2.38 2.68 6.71
N ALA A 22 -1.42 3.60 6.51
CA ALA A 22 -0.04 3.41 6.94
C ALA A 22 0.06 3.24 8.47
N THR A 23 -0.71 4.00 9.23
CA THR A 23 -0.79 3.91 10.70
C THR A 23 -1.35 2.57 11.15
N TRP A 24 -2.41 2.11 10.50
CA TRP A 24 -3.00 0.80 10.72
C TRP A 24 -2.02 -0.33 10.43
N MET A 25 -1.36 -0.30 9.27
CA MET A 25 -0.35 -1.28 8.88
C MET A 25 0.82 -1.29 9.88
N ALA A 26 1.28 -0.11 10.34
CA ALA A 26 2.35 0.01 11.33
C ALA A 26 1.91 -0.60 12.68
N ASN A 27 0.70 -0.35 13.12
CA ASN A 27 0.18 -0.92 14.36
C ASN A 27 -0.05 -2.44 14.26
N LEU A 28 -0.53 -2.93 13.11
CA LEU A 28 -0.71 -4.36 12.87
C LEU A 28 0.63 -5.10 12.89
N THR A 29 1.66 -4.51 12.28
CA THR A 29 3.00 -5.12 12.22
C THR A 29 3.76 -5.11 13.54
N ARG A 30 3.32 -4.32 14.53
CA ARG A 30 3.78 -4.49 15.92
C ARG A 30 3.31 -5.81 16.54
N HIS A 31 2.13 -6.28 16.16
CA HIS A 31 1.57 -7.54 16.65
C HIS A 31 1.97 -8.72 15.75
N HIS A 32 2.16 -8.46 14.46
CA HIS A 32 2.49 -9.44 13.43
C HIS A 32 3.65 -8.95 12.55
N PRO A 33 4.90 -9.05 13.03
CA PRO A 33 6.07 -8.57 12.28
C PRO A 33 6.26 -9.29 10.93
N GLU A 34 5.73 -10.50 10.79
CA GLU A 34 5.70 -11.25 9.53
C GLU A 34 4.95 -10.52 8.39
N LEU A 35 3.93 -9.72 8.73
CA LEU A 35 3.15 -8.96 7.75
C LEU A 35 3.91 -7.75 7.21
N ALA A 36 4.94 -7.26 7.91
CA ALA A 36 5.71 -6.12 7.44
C ALA A 36 6.39 -6.40 6.10
N GLU A 37 6.95 -7.60 5.97
CA GLU A 37 7.59 -8.03 4.73
C GLU A 37 6.55 -8.27 3.62
N GLU A 38 5.37 -8.78 3.96
CA GLU A 38 4.27 -8.95 3.01
C GLU A 38 3.76 -7.61 2.47
N PHE A 39 3.56 -6.62 3.35
CA PHE A 39 3.15 -5.27 2.95
C PHE A 39 4.16 -4.58 2.04
N ILE A 40 5.45 -4.62 2.41
CA ILE A 40 6.52 -4.03 1.61
C ILE A 40 6.59 -4.73 0.24
N THR A 41 6.56 -6.05 0.24
CA THR A 41 6.62 -6.86 -1.00
C THR A 41 5.43 -6.57 -1.91
N ALA A 42 4.22 -6.47 -1.35
CA ALA A 42 3.02 -6.15 -2.11
C ALA A 42 3.09 -4.77 -2.74
N LEU A 43 3.49 -3.74 -1.97
CA LEU A 43 3.65 -2.37 -2.48
C LEU A 43 4.73 -2.28 -3.57
N GLN A 44 5.87 -2.96 -3.37
CA GLN A 44 6.93 -3.04 -4.38
C GLN A 44 6.47 -3.74 -5.66
N LYS A 45 5.69 -4.83 -5.55
CA LYS A 45 5.09 -5.50 -6.70
C LYS A 45 4.13 -4.56 -7.44
N GLY A 46 3.37 -3.73 -6.73
CA GLY A 46 2.50 -2.70 -7.32
C GLY A 46 3.25 -1.65 -8.08
N MET A 47 4.32 -1.12 -7.48
CA MET A 47 5.20 -0.17 -8.16
C MET A 47 5.84 -0.78 -9.41
N ALA A 48 6.28 -2.04 -9.33
CA ALA A 48 6.86 -2.74 -10.48
C ALA A 48 5.83 -2.99 -11.59
N ALA A 49 4.59 -3.33 -11.23
CA ALA A 49 3.49 -3.48 -12.19
C ALA A 49 3.08 -2.12 -12.79
N ALA A 50 3.03 -1.06 -11.99
CA ALA A 50 2.79 0.31 -12.42
C ALA A 50 3.85 0.79 -13.42
N SER A 51 5.12 0.52 -13.14
CA SER A 51 6.24 0.85 -14.03
C SER A 51 6.19 0.10 -15.37
N LYS A 52 5.52 -1.07 -15.41
CA LYS A 52 5.25 -1.81 -16.65
C LYS A 52 3.99 -1.33 -17.38
N GLY A 53 3.29 -0.33 -16.86
CA GLY A 53 2.02 0.16 -17.42
C GLY A 53 0.84 -0.77 -17.13
N ASP A 54 0.93 -1.62 -16.10
CA ASP A 54 -0.12 -2.56 -15.76
C ASP A 54 -1.33 -1.83 -15.14
N ARG A 55 -2.48 -1.97 -15.81
CA ARG A 55 -3.75 -1.34 -15.41
C ARG A 55 -4.41 -2.02 -14.22
N SER A 56 -3.95 -3.20 -13.80
CA SER A 56 -4.44 -3.86 -12.58
C SER A 56 -4.13 -3.04 -11.32
N VAL A 57 -2.99 -2.33 -11.29
CA VAL A 57 -2.60 -1.47 -10.16
C VAL A 57 -3.55 -0.28 -10.01
N ILE A 58 -4.02 0.27 -11.13
CA ILE A 58 -5.02 1.35 -11.14
C ILE A 58 -6.31 0.88 -10.47
N LYS A 59 -6.77 -0.35 -10.78
CA LYS A 59 -7.97 -0.92 -10.16
C LYS A 59 -7.80 -1.12 -8.66
N ALA A 60 -6.65 -1.66 -8.24
CA ALA A 60 -6.37 -1.88 -6.83
C ALA A 60 -6.32 -0.56 -6.04
N VAL A 61 -5.64 0.46 -6.57
CA VAL A 61 -5.56 1.79 -5.94
C VAL A 61 -6.93 2.47 -5.91
N ASN A 62 -7.69 2.39 -7.01
CA ASN A 62 -9.06 2.93 -7.06
C ASN A 62 -10.04 2.21 -6.14
N ALA A 63 -9.84 0.91 -5.89
CA ALA A 63 -10.63 0.16 -4.90
C ALA A 63 -10.39 0.67 -3.47
N GLY A 64 -9.25 1.32 -3.22
CA GLY A 64 -8.96 2.01 -1.97
C GLY A 64 -9.58 3.39 -1.84
N GLY A 65 -10.37 3.86 -2.81
CA GLY A 65 -11.01 5.18 -2.76
C GLY A 65 -10.19 6.31 -3.36
N GLU A 66 -8.96 6.05 -3.80
CA GLU A 66 -8.17 6.98 -4.60
C GLU A 66 -8.76 7.11 -6.02
N GLN A 67 -8.60 8.26 -6.67
CA GLN A 67 -8.99 8.46 -8.08
C GLN A 67 -7.75 8.62 -8.94
N VAL A 68 -7.11 7.50 -9.28
CA VAL A 68 -5.97 7.47 -10.20
C VAL A 68 -6.41 7.06 -11.60
N SER A 69 -5.88 7.75 -12.62
CA SER A 69 -6.22 7.52 -14.03
C SER A 69 -5.08 6.83 -14.79
N THR A 70 -3.87 6.91 -14.27
CA THR A 70 -2.66 6.36 -14.89
C THR A 70 -1.95 5.37 -13.97
N ALA A 71 -1.20 4.45 -14.58
CA ALA A 71 -0.37 3.51 -13.82
C ALA A 71 0.72 4.24 -13.03
N GLU A 72 1.22 5.37 -13.56
CA GLU A 72 2.21 6.22 -12.90
C GLU A 72 1.66 6.84 -11.60
N GLU A 73 0.44 7.39 -11.64
CA GLU A 73 -0.24 7.89 -10.43
C GLU A 73 -0.48 6.75 -9.42
N ALA A 74 -0.94 5.58 -9.89
CA ALA A 74 -1.13 4.42 -9.02
C ALA A 74 0.18 3.99 -8.33
N GLY A 75 1.29 4.00 -9.08
CA GLY A 75 2.63 3.75 -8.55
C GLY A 75 3.08 4.81 -7.55
N ALA A 76 2.78 6.08 -7.80
CA ALA A 76 3.06 7.18 -6.88
C ALA A 76 2.31 7.00 -5.55
N ARG A 77 1.03 6.59 -5.58
CA ARG A 77 0.28 6.28 -4.35
C ARG A 77 0.85 5.11 -3.57
N CYS A 78 1.30 4.05 -4.26
CA CYS A 78 1.98 2.94 -3.62
C CYS A 78 3.29 3.38 -2.93
N LEU A 79 4.06 4.25 -3.59
CA LEU A 79 5.29 4.81 -3.03
C LEU A 79 5.02 5.72 -1.83
N GLU A 80 3.99 6.55 -1.90
CA GLU A 80 3.55 7.44 -0.83
C GLU A 80 3.18 6.62 0.42
N LEU A 81 2.36 5.59 0.25
CA LEU A 81 1.97 4.66 1.32
C LEU A 81 3.19 3.95 1.93
N LEU A 82 4.11 3.46 1.09
CA LEU A 82 5.35 2.82 1.54
C LEU A 82 6.24 3.78 2.34
N THR A 83 6.29 5.04 1.92
CA THR A 83 7.09 6.09 2.58
C THR A 83 6.52 6.42 3.95
N LEU A 84 5.20 6.61 4.05
CA LEU A 84 4.49 6.83 5.31
C LEU A 84 4.68 5.65 6.26
N TYR A 85 4.44 4.44 5.77
CA TYR A 85 4.62 3.21 6.53
C TYR A 85 6.06 3.03 7.04
N SER A 86 7.06 3.24 6.18
CA SER A 86 8.48 3.17 6.55
C SER A 86 8.89 4.22 7.58
N LYS A 87 8.28 5.41 7.53
CA LYS A 87 8.51 6.48 8.52
C LYS A 87 7.97 6.07 9.89
N LEU A 88 6.76 5.50 9.93
CA LEU A 88 6.12 5.01 11.15
C LEU A 88 6.89 3.84 11.77
N LEU A 89 7.35 2.89 10.96
CA LEU A 89 8.21 1.79 11.43
C LEU A 89 9.50 2.29 12.08
N ARG A 90 10.11 3.36 11.54
CA ARG A 90 11.31 3.96 12.13
C ARG A 90 11.03 4.74 13.42
N GLN A 91 9.87 5.37 13.53
CA GLN A 91 9.48 6.13 14.73
C GLN A 91 9.07 5.23 15.90
N HIS A 92 8.64 4.00 15.62
CA HIS A 92 8.18 3.04 16.63
C HIS A 92 9.18 1.92 16.96
N ARG A 93 10.45 2.08 16.56
CA ARG A 93 11.55 1.15 16.86
C ARG A 93 12.38 1.66 18.04
#